data_AF-A0A5P3ANY6-F1
#
_entry.id   AF-A0A5P3ANY6-F1
#
_cell.length_a   1.000
_cell.length_b   1.000
_cell.length_c   1.000
_cell.angle_alpha   90.00
_cell.angle_beta   90.00
_cell.angle_gamma   90.00
#
_symmetry.space_group_name_H-M   'P 1'
#
loop_
_entity.id
_entity.type
_entity.pdbx_description
1 polymer ?
#
loop_
_entity_poly.entity_id
_entity_poly.type
_entity_poly.pdbx_seq_one_letter_code
_entity_poly.pdbx_strand_id
1 'polypeptide(L)'
;MTTEANDFMQLQGEMVSYKNSFYFASRFFGYLCRYDISDEEDVTLKWEKMLVEPVCNVYEANLARKKNNLDGFYGLTANDKYVFVTYSGELCYKAFENYSACTPKTLLGFSIDGELVGKYALEHQSMSVLLSQYTPQLYLLNCESECNVEIFEMDDILKAKL
;
A
#
# COMPACT_ATOMS: atom_id res chain seq x y z
N MET A 1 18.23 -25.07 13.48
CA MET A 1 17.10 -24.31 14.04
C MET A 1 17.01 -23.02 13.25
N THR A 2 16.00 -22.88 12.41
CA THR A 2 15.64 -21.61 11.79
C THR A 2 15.01 -20.76 12.88
N THR A 3 15.70 -19.71 13.32
CA THR A 3 15.17 -18.78 14.30
C THR A 3 13.95 -18.08 13.68
N GLU A 4 12.75 -18.36 14.18
CA GLU A 4 11.50 -17.77 13.67
C GLU A 4 11.51 -16.25 13.92
N ALA A 5 11.05 -15.49 12.94
CA ALA A 5 11.05 -14.03 13.01
C ALA A 5 10.19 -13.56 14.19
N ASN A 6 10.76 -12.81 15.14
CA ASN A 6 10.07 -12.43 16.38
C ASN A 6 9.42 -11.04 16.31
N ASP A 7 9.68 -10.25 15.26
CA ASP A 7 9.13 -8.89 15.09
C ASP A 7 8.19 -8.79 13.87
N PHE A 8 7.06 -9.51 13.93
CA PHE A 8 5.99 -9.42 12.92
C PHE A 8 5.41 -8.01 12.78
N MET A 9 5.65 -7.11 13.73
CA MET A 9 5.18 -5.72 13.63
C MET A 9 5.74 -5.02 12.40
N GLN A 10 6.96 -5.37 11.97
CA GLN A 10 7.57 -4.75 10.79
C GLN A 10 6.90 -5.19 9.48
N LEU A 11 6.20 -6.32 9.49
CA LEU A 11 5.47 -6.87 8.35
C LEU A 11 3.97 -6.53 8.39
N GLN A 12 3.56 -5.54 9.19
CA GLN A 12 2.20 -5.03 9.14
C GLN A 12 1.86 -4.44 7.78
N GLY A 13 0.60 -4.55 7.40
CA GLY A 13 0.11 -4.04 6.13
C GLY A 13 -1.38 -4.24 5.95
N GLU A 14 -1.88 -3.75 4.84
CA GLU A 14 -3.27 -3.92 4.42
C GLU A 14 -3.40 -5.15 3.54
N MET A 15 -4.53 -5.83 3.66
CA MET A 15 -4.87 -6.98 2.84
C MET A 15 -6.27 -6.80 2.27
N VAL A 16 -6.42 -7.02 0.96
CA VAL A 16 -7.73 -7.04 0.30
C VAL A 16 -7.86 -8.27 -0.57
N SER A 17 -9.10 -8.70 -0.78
CA SER A 17 -9.43 -9.72 -1.76
C SER A 17 -10.30 -9.13 -2.86
N TYR A 18 -10.11 -9.62 -4.07
CA TYR A 18 -11.03 -9.41 -5.18
C TYR A 18 -11.15 -10.70 -5.96
N LYS A 19 -12.35 -11.30 -5.96
CA LYS A 19 -12.60 -12.64 -6.49
C LYS A 19 -11.61 -13.64 -5.87
N ASN A 20 -10.88 -14.38 -6.70
CA ASN A 20 -9.93 -15.41 -6.30
C ASN A 20 -8.50 -14.86 -6.08
N SER A 21 -8.34 -13.53 -6.01
CA SER A 21 -7.04 -12.90 -5.80
C SER A 21 -6.97 -12.20 -4.45
N PHE A 22 -5.81 -12.27 -3.82
CA PHE A 22 -5.48 -11.55 -2.59
C PHE A 22 -4.28 -10.66 -2.82
N TYR A 23 -4.36 -9.45 -2.28
CA TYR A 23 -3.32 -8.44 -2.37
C TYR A 23 -2.88 -8.08 -0.97
N PHE A 24 -1.58 -7.89 -0.79
CA PHE A 24 -1.02 -7.43 0.47
C PHE A 24 -0.07 -6.26 0.20
N ALA A 25 -0.25 -5.17 0.94
CA ALA A 25 0.60 -3.98 0.85
C ALA A 25 1.22 -3.69 2.22
N SER A 26 2.55 -3.75 2.33
CA SER A 26 3.25 -3.52 3.59
C SER A 26 3.21 -2.04 3.97
N ARG A 27 2.96 -1.78 5.26
CA ARG A 27 2.96 -0.43 5.83
C ARG A 27 4.34 0.20 5.84
N PHE A 28 5.37 -0.60 6.04
CA PHE A 28 6.66 -0.08 6.46
C PHE A 28 7.78 -0.22 5.42
N PHE A 29 7.55 -0.93 4.30
CA PHE A 29 8.60 -1.23 3.31
C PHE A 29 8.22 -1.01 1.86
N GLY A 30 7.06 -0.41 1.56
CA GLY A 30 6.64 -0.17 0.17
C GLY A 30 6.56 -1.46 -0.67
N TYR A 31 6.35 -2.60 -0.02
CA TYR A 31 6.15 -3.91 -0.63
C TYR A 31 4.67 -4.12 -0.98
N LEU A 32 4.39 -4.61 -2.18
CA LEU A 32 3.06 -4.97 -2.66
C LEU A 32 3.14 -6.32 -3.37
N CYS A 33 2.21 -7.23 -3.09
CA CYS A 33 2.15 -8.50 -3.80
C CYS A 33 0.72 -8.94 -4.10
N ARG A 34 0.61 -9.89 -5.02
CA ARG A 34 -0.63 -10.58 -5.38
C ARG A 34 -0.44 -12.08 -5.32
N TYR A 35 -1.42 -12.74 -4.72
CA TYR A 35 -1.63 -14.18 -4.78
C TYR A 35 -2.95 -14.47 -5.50
N ASP A 36 -3.04 -15.62 -6.15
CA ASP A 36 -4.32 -16.21 -6.56
C ASP A 36 -4.57 -17.50 -5.76
N ILE A 37 -5.85 -17.76 -5.48
CA ILE A 37 -6.34 -19.00 -4.89
C ILE A 37 -7.07 -19.81 -5.95
N SER A 38 -6.65 -21.06 -6.13
CA SER A 38 -7.30 -22.00 -7.04
C SER A 38 -8.59 -22.56 -6.45
N ASP A 39 -9.40 -23.24 -7.27
CA ASP A 39 -10.58 -23.96 -6.79
C ASP A 39 -10.22 -25.14 -5.85
N GLU A 40 -8.96 -25.59 -5.88
CA GLU A 40 -8.39 -26.61 -4.99
C GLU A 40 -7.75 -26.01 -3.73
N GLU A 41 -8.02 -24.73 -3.44
CA GLU A 41 -7.51 -23.96 -2.30
C GLU A 41 -5.98 -23.70 -2.31
N ASP A 42 -5.28 -24.10 -3.38
CA ASP A 42 -3.86 -23.77 -3.56
C ASP A 42 -3.63 -22.26 -3.74
N VAL A 43 -2.71 -21.71 -2.94
CA VAL A 43 -2.30 -20.30 -2.99
C VAL A 43 -1.02 -20.16 -3.81
N THR A 44 -1.05 -19.34 -4.87
CA THR A 44 0.10 -19.11 -5.75
C THR A 44 0.47 -17.63 -5.79
N LEU A 45 1.73 -17.30 -5.48
CA LEU A 45 2.27 -15.96 -5.72
C LEU A 45 2.28 -15.67 -7.24
N LYS A 46 1.63 -14.59 -7.65
CA LYS A 46 1.61 -14.15 -9.05
C LYS A 46 2.68 -13.12 -9.33
N TRP A 47 2.82 -12.15 -8.43
CA TRP A 47 3.87 -11.17 -8.50
C TRP A 47 4.07 -10.51 -7.14
N GLU A 48 5.27 -9.95 -6.97
CA GLU A 48 5.64 -9.07 -5.87
C GLU A 48 6.43 -7.88 -6.41
N LYS A 49 6.32 -6.74 -5.75
CA LYS A 49 6.97 -5.48 -6.12
C LYS A 49 7.46 -4.78 -4.86
N MET A 50 8.73 -4.38 -4.88
CA MET A 50 9.28 -3.38 -3.98
C MET A 50 9.27 -2.05 -4.72
N LEU A 51 8.52 -1.06 -4.22
CA LEU A 51 8.50 0.27 -4.84
C LEU A 51 9.84 0.99 -4.70
N VAL A 52 10.47 0.83 -3.52
CA VAL A 52 11.83 1.29 -3.21
C VAL A 52 12.48 0.22 -2.35
N GLU A 53 13.77 -0.04 -2.59
CA GLU A 53 14.53 -0.99 -1.78
C GLU A 53 14.53 -0.59 -0.29
N PRO A 54 14.16 -1.51 0.63
CA PRO A 54 14.04 -1.19 2.04
C PRO A 54 15.41 -0.96 2.68
N VAL A 55 15.52 0.11 3.46
CA VAL A 55 16.75 0.42 4.20
C VAL A 55 16.62 -0.10 5.62
N CYS A 56 17.03 -1.35 5.83
CA CYS A 56 16.89 -2.03 7.11
C CYS A 56 18.18 -2.74 7.55
N ASN A 57 18.21 -3.16 8.80
CA ASN A 57 19.14 -4.17 9.30
C ASN A 57 18.37 -5.47 9.45
N VAL A 58 18.96 -6.55 8.95
CA VAL A 58 18.52 -7.92 9.20
C VAL A 58 19.53 -8.51 10.19
N TYR A 59 19.06 -8.97 11.34
CA TYR A 59 19.91 -9.62 12.34
C TYR A 59 19.16 -10.78 12.97
N GLU A 60 19.74 -11.98 12.87
CA GLU A 60 19.09 -13.23 13.28
C GLU A 60 17.67 -13.33 12.70
N ALA A 61 16.65 -13.27 13.55
CA ALA A 61 15.23 -13.34 13.22
C ALA A 61 14.52 -11.98 13.33
N ASN A 62 15.25 -10.87 13.29
CA ASN A 62 14.69 -9.54 13.45
C ASN A 62 14.97 -8.67 12.23
N LEU A 63 13.99 -7.82 11.94
CA LEU A 63 14.06 -6.79 10.92
C LEU A 63 13.98 -5.45 11.65
N ALA A 64 14.92 -4.54 11.40
CA ALA A 64 14.84 -3.18 11.95
C ALA A 64 15.01 -2.15 10.85
N ARG A 65 14.01 -1.30 10.66
CA ARG A 65 14.10 -0.14 9.76
C ARG A 65 15.20 0.81 10.23
N LYS A 66 16.04 1.26 9.30
CA LYS A 66 16.93 2.40 9.56
C LYS A 66 16.13 3.68 9.44
N LYS A 67 16.60 4.75 10.10
CA LYS A 67 15.93 6.06 10.10
C LYS A 67 15.63 6.59 8.69
N ASN A 68 16.51 6.28 7.73
CA ASN A 68 16.38 6.73 6.35
C ASN A 68 15.56 5.79 5.44
N ASN A 69 14.87 4.79 5.99
CA ASN A 69 13.89 4.00 5.24
C ASN A 69 12.68 4.86 4.88
N LEU A 70 12.06 4.61 3.73
CA LEU A 70 10.80 5.24 3.35
C LEU A 70 9.62 4.45 3.89
N ASP A 71 8.63 5.14 4.45
CA ASP A 71 7.39 4.54 4.92
C ASP A 71 6.49 4.17 3.74
N GLY A 72 5.75 3.07 3.89
CA GLY A 72 5.12 2.33 2.80
C GLY A 72 3.65 2.69 2.57
N PHE A 73 2.81 1.66 2.49
CA PHE A 73 1.42 1.77 2.06
C PHE A 73 0.44 1.71 3.24
N TYR A 74 -0.61 2.53 3.23
CA TYR A 74 -1.56 2.58 4.35
C TYR A 74 -2.97 2.12 3.96
N GLY A 75 -3.33 2.28 2.70
CA GLY A 75 -4.63 1.91 2.16
C GLY A 75 -4.41 1.06 0.92
N LEU A 76 -5.31 0.12 0.70
CA LEU A 76 -5.27 -0.83 -0.42
C LEU A 76 -6.69 -1.10 -0.89
N THR A 77 -6.90 -1.08 -2.20
CA THR A 77 -8.14 -1.56 -2.83
C THR A 77 -7.85 -2.10 -4.22
N ALA A 78 -8.71 -2.96 -4.76
CA ALA A 78 -8.50 -3.61 -6.05
C ALA A 78 -9.81 -3.91 -6.78
N ASN A 79 -9.73 -4.01 -8.11
CA ASN A 79 -10.77 -4.55 -8.98
C ASN A 79 -10.20 -5.52 -10.02
N ASP A 80 -10.94 -5.76 -11.10
CA ASP A 80 -10.57 -6.66 -12.19
C ASP A 80 -9.40 -6.16 -13.05
N LYS A 81 -9.03 -4.88 -12.94
CA LYS A 81 -8.03 -4.23 -13.79
C LYS A 81 -6.87 -3.60 -13.03
N TYR A 82 -7.15 -3.07 -11.85
CA TYR A 82 -6.24 -2.18 -11.13
C TYR A 82 -6.20 -2.47 -9.63
N VAL A 83 -5.07 -2.11 -9.04
CA VAL A 83 -4.84 -2.06 -7.60
C VAL A 83 -4.47 -0.62 -7.26
N PHE A 84 -5.15 -0.02 -6.28
CA PHE A 84 -4.85 1.33 -5.80
C PHE A 84 -4.35 1.29 -4.38
N VAL A 85 -3.29 2.06 -4.10
CA VAL A 85 -2.70 2.19 -2.76
C VAL A 85 -2.41 3.63 -2.40
N THR A 86 -2.63 3.98 -1.14
CA THR A 86 -2.11 5.24 -0.58
C THR A 86 -0.68 5.00 -0.13
N TYR A 87 0.25 5.85 -0.56
CA TYR A 87 1.69 5.74 -0.34
C TYR A 87 2.23 6.95 0.42
N SER A 88 2.97 6.68 1.49
CA SER A 88 3.64 7.69 2.30
C SER A 88 4.88 8.23 1.59
N GLY A 89 5.88 7.36 1.40
CA GLY A 89 7.18 7.75 0.83
C GLY A 89 7.96 8.75 1.69
N GLU A 90 7.53 8.99 2.93
CA GLU A 90 8.23 9.82 3.89
C GLU A 90 9.27 9.02 4.67
N LEU A 91 10.33 9.68 5.14
CA LEU A 91 11.33 9.01 5.96
C LEU A 91 10.69 8.51 7.26
N CYS A 92 10.81 7.21 7.55
CA CYS A 92 10.07 6.56 8.64
C CYS A 92 10.41 7.15 10.02
N TYR A 93 11.57 7.80 10.18
CA TYR A 93 11.91 8.45 11.43
C TYR A 93 10.95 9.58 11.81
N LYS A 94 10.31 10.23 10.82
CA LYS A 94 9.37 11.32 11.07
C LYS A 94 8.17 10.87 11.90
N ALA A 95 7.73 9.62 11.73
CA ALA A 95 6.65 9.04 12.54
C ALA A 95 7.00 8.94 14.04
N PHE A 96 8.30 8.89 14.40
CA PHE A 96 8.73 8.91 15.80
C PHE A 96 8.66 10.30 16.42
N GLU A 97 8.70 11.36 15.60
CA GLU A 97 8.62 12.76 16.05
C GLU A 97 7.17 13.26 16.04
N ASN A 98 6.41 12.88 15.00
CA ASN A 98 5.00 13.16 14.85
C ASN A 98 4.34 11.98 14.14
N TYR A 99 3.43 11.30 14.82
CA TYR A 99 2.74 10.11 14.31
C TYR A 99 2.09 10.33 12.93
N SER A 100 1.54 11.52 12.69
CA SER A 100 0.87 11.86 11.43
C SER A 100 1.82 12.27 10.30
N ALA A 101 3.13 12.40 10.55
CA ALA A 101 4.08 12.88 9.54
C ALA A 101 4.29 11.91 8.38
N CYS A 102 3.90 10.64 8.53
CA CYS A 102 3.93 9.63 7.48
C CYS A 102 2.55 9.37 6.87
N THR A 103 1.52 10.19 7.16
CA THR A 103 0.21 10.04 6.52
C THR A 103 0.37 10.20 5.00
N PRO A 104 -0.17 9.27 4.18
CA PRO A 104 0.05 9.30 2.75
C PRO A 104 -0.43 10.57 2.08
N LYS A 105 0.36 11.03 1.11
CA LYS A 105 0.10 12.20 0.25
C LYS A 105 0.07 11.83 -1.23
N THR A 106 0.10 10.54 -1.53
CA THR A 106 0.17 10.04 -2.90
C THR A 106 -0.74 8.83 -3.03
N LEU A 107 -1.54 8.82 -4.09
CA LEU A 107 -2.32 7.68 -4.53
C LEU A 107 -1.63 7.07 -5.76
N LEU A 108 -1.30 5.79 -5.68
CA LEU A 108 -0.68 5.04 -6.76
C LEU A 108 -1.68 4.05 -7.34
N GLY A 109 -1.67 3.91 -8.66
CA GLY A 109 -2.42 2.90 -9.39
C GLY A 109 -1.47 1.91 -10.06
N PHE A 110 -1.71 0.62 -9.83
CA PHE A 110 -1.00 -0.49 -10.47
C PHE A 110 -1.98 -1.26 -11.36
N SER A 111 -1.50 -1.80 -12.47
CA SER A 111 -2.24 -2.82 -13.22
C SER A 111 -2.37 -4.09 -12.39
N ILE A 112 -3.30 -4.97 -12.79
CA ILE A 112 -3.47 -6.28 -12.15
C ILE A 112 -2.24 -7.20 -12.26
N ASP A 113 -1.31 -6.86 -13.16
CA ASP A 113 -0.02 -7.52 -13.38
C ASP A 113 1.11 -6.89 -12.55
N GLY A 114 0.80 -5.86 -11.75
CA GLY A 114 1.74 -5.21 -10.83
C GLY A 114 2.57 -4.07 -11.46
N GLU A 115 2.21 -3.60 -12.64
CA GLU A 115 2.91 -2.47 -13.28
C GLU A 115 2.34 -1.14 -12.79
N LEU A 116 3.21 -0.20 -12.41
CA LEU A 116 2.78 1.13 -11.99
C LEU A 116 2.25 1.91 -13.19
N VAL A 117 0.97 2.27 -13.17
CA VAL A 117 0.25 2.90 -14.29
C VAL A 117 -0.32 4.28 -13.95
N GLY A 118 -0.32 4.68 -12.68
CA GLY A 118 -0.81 6.00 -12.26
C GLY A 118 -0.18 6.46 -10.96
N LYS A 119 0.01 7.78 -10.85
CA LYS A 119 0.52 8.44 -9.65
C LYS A 119 -0.12 9.80 -9.51
N TYR A 120 -0.81 10.01 -8.40
CA TYR A 120 -1.54 11.23 -8.12
C TYR A 120 -1.10 11.80 -6.78
N ALA A 121 -0.75 13.08 -6.74
CA ALA A 121 -0.43 13.79 -5.51
C ALA A 121 -1.73 14.28 -4.88
N LEU A 122 -2.01 13.83 -3.65
CA LEU A 122 -3.22 14.21 -2.92
C LEU A 122 -3.09 15.64 -2.40
N GLU A 123 -4.14 16.45 -2.56
CA GLU A 123 -4.22 17.77 -1.93
C GLU A 123 -4.31 17.66 -0.41
N HIS A 124 -4.90 16.57 0.05
CA HIS A 124 -5.25 16.25 1.43
C HIS A 124 -4.72 14.85 1.78
N GLN A 125 -4.04 14.71 2.92
CA GLN A 125 -3.45 13.41 3.27
C GLN A 125 -4.53 12.41 3.63
N SER A 126 -4.37 11.15 3.21
CA SER A 126 -5.33 10.11 3.52
C SER A 126 -4.67 8.76 3.69
N MET A 127 -5.05 8.05 4.77
CA MET A 127 -4.60 6.69 5.02
C MET A 127 -5.41 5.66 4.22
N SER A 128 -6.64 5.98 3.84
CA SER A 128 -7.57 5.00 3.27
C SER A 128 -7.79 5.23 1.77
N VAL A 129 -8.14 4.15 1.09
CA VAL A 129 -8.69 4.20 -0.25
C VAL A 129 -9.72 3.10 -0.37
N LEU A 130 -10.91 3.44 -0.85
CA LEU A 130 -12.01 2.52 -1.09
C LEU A 130 -12.45 2.65 -2.55
N LEU A 131 -12.84 1.54 -3.15
CA LEU A 131 -13.35 1.52 -4.52
C LEU A 131 -14.86 1.28 -4.52
N SER A 132 -15.58 2.03 -5.35
CA SER A 132 -16.99 1.77 -5.64
C SER A 132 -17.19 0.43 -6.35
N GLN A 133 -18.23 -0.30 -5.99
CA GLN A 133 -18.64 -1.51 -6.73
C GLN A 133 -19.44 -1.18 -8.00
N TYR A 134 -19.95 0.05 -8.13
CA TYR A 134 -20.94 0.42 -9.15
C TYR A 134 -20.46 1.50 -10.11
N THR A 135 -19.50 2.32 -9.67
CA THR A 135 -18.99 3.47 -10.42
C THR A 135 -17.48 3.38 -10.55
N PRO A 136 -16.86 4.06 -11.51
CA PRO A 136 -15.42 4.05 -11.66
C PRO A 136 -14.71 4.98 -10.64
N GLN A 137 -15.22 5.06 -9.42
CA GLN A 137 -14.84 6.07 -8.42
C GLN A 137 -14.09 5.47 -7.25
N LEU A 138 -13.11 6.22 -6.75
CA LEU A 138 -12.37 5.99 -5.53
C LEU A 138 -12.81 6.98 -4.45
N TYR A 139 -12.87 6.52 -3.21
CA TYR A 139 -13.19 7.31 -2.03
C TYR A 139 -12.02 7.29 -1.06
N LEU A 140 -11.58 8.45 -0.62
CA LEU A 140 -10.51 8.61 0.36
C LEU A 140 -11.06 9.32 1.58
N LEU A 141 -10.78 8.80 2.78
CA LEU A 141 -11.15 9.43 4.04
C LEU A 141 -9.97 10.24 4.56
N ASN A 142 -10.12 11.56 4.66
CA ASN A 142 -9.16 12.45 5.31
C ASN A 142 -9.69 12.83 6.71
N CYS A 143 -8.79 12.95 7.69
CA CYS A 143 -9.07 13.38 9.07
C CYS A 143 -8.12 14.50 9.56
N GLU A 144 -7.53 15.31 8.68
CA GLU A 144 -6.55 16.36 9.05
C GLU A 144 -7.12 17.42 10.02
N SER A 145 -8.29 17.98 9.73
CA SER A 145 -8.96 19.00 10.57
C SER A 145 -10.41 18.62 10.91
N GLU A 146 -11.12 18.09 9.93
CA GLU A 146 -12.44 17.46 10.05
C GLU A 146 -12.45 16.19 9.19
N CYS A 147 -13.28 15.21 9.56
CA CYS A 147 -13.45 14.02 8.74
C CYS A 147 -14.15 14.38 7.43
N ASN A 148 -13.47 14.18 6.30
CA ASN A 148 -14.01 14.43 4.97
C ASN A 148 -13.81 13.20 4.06
N VAL A 149 -14.70 13.04 3.10
CA VAL A 149 -14.58 12.03 2.03
C VAL A 149 -14.32 12.73 0.71
N GLU A 150 -13.17 12.47 0.13
CA GLU A 150 -12.84 12.92 -1.22
C GLU A 150 -13.16 11.83 -2.23
N ILE A 151 -13.68 12.24 -3.38
CA ILE A 151 -14.12 11.35 -4.46
C ILE A 151 -13.26 11.64 -5.68
N PHE A 152 -12.66 10.59 -6.25
CA PHE A 152 -11.84 10.68 -7.45
C PHE A 152 -12.39 9.75 -8.52
N GLU A 153 -12.36 10.18 -9.78
CA GLU A 153 -12.53 9.27 -10.91
C GLU A 153 -11.22 8.47 -11.09
N MET A 154 -11.31 7.15 -11.27
CA MET A 154 -10.12 6.32 -11.47
C MET A 154 -9.24 6.82 -12.63
N ASP A 155 -9.90 7.29 -13.70
CA ASP A 155 -9.25 7.83 -14.89
C ASP A 155 -8.35 9.02 -14.60
N ASP A 156 -8.67 9.84 -13.61
CA ASP A 156 -7.86 11.00 -13.23
C ASP A 156 -6.53 10.54 -12.62
N ILE A 157 -6.55 9.45 -11.86
CA ILE A 157 -5.36 8.85 -11.25
C ILE A 157 -4.49 8.17 -12.32
N LEU A 158 -5.12 7.48 -13.27
CA LEU A 158 -4.42 6.75 -14.35
C LEU A 158 -3.85 7.70 -15.42
N LYS A 159 -4.44 8.89 -15.61
CA LYS A 159 -3.94 9.91 -16.54
C LYS A 159 -2.94 10.86 -15.90
N ALA A 160 -2.90 10.93 -14.57
CA ALA A 160 -1.87 11.66 -13.86
C ALA A 160 -0.50 11.02 -14.14
N LYS A 161 0.33 11.73 -14.93
CA LYS A 161 1.64 11.26 -15.37
C LYS A 161 2.54 10.92 -14.17
N LEU A 162 3.38 9.90 -14.33
CA LEU A 162 4.41 9.45 -13.37
C LEU A 162 5.45 10.51 -13.03
#